data_AF-A0A382ZJ71-F1
#
_entry.id   AF-A0A382ZJ71-F1
#
_cell.length_a   1.000
_cell.length_b   1.000
_cell.length_c   1.000
_cell.angle_alpha   90.00
_cell.angle_beta   90.00
_cell.angle_gamma   90.00
#
_symmetry.space_group_name_H-M   'P 1'
#
loop_
_entity.id
_entity.type
_entity.pdbx_description
1 polymer ?
#
loop_
_entity_poly.entity_id
_entity_poly.type
_entity_poly.pdbx_seq_one_letter_code
_entity_poly.pdbx_strand_id
1 'polypeptide(L)'
;MPGFTQIPNDWVFDDSLWTSEKFTKGMALIDLYRLAQYHPGVIQKRGIIIQLESGQIGWSQAELSKRWKRSIGWVRRLLKYLKKAGHIELQKTNVSTTITLLHRINNDIANKHAN
;
A
#
# COMPACT_ATOMS: atom_id res chain seq x y z
N MET A 1 -15.55 -16.12 3.36
CA MET A 1 -15.18 -16.45 4.76
C MET A 1 -14.64 -15.18 5.41
N PRO A 2 -15.23 -14.72 6.53
CA PRO A 2 -14.56 -13.75 7.40
C PRO A 2 -13.32 -14.40 8.02
N GLY A 3 -12.21 -13.66 8.11
CA GLY A 3 -10.93 -14.15 8.64
C GLY A 3 -9.73 -13.53 7.95
N PHE A 4 -8.52 -13.90 8.39
CA PHE A 4 -7.26 -13.41 7.82
C PHE A 4 -6.37 -14.58 7.42
N THR A 5 -5.66 -14.40 6.32
CA THR A 5 -4.59 -15.33 5.90
C THR A 5 -3.26 -14.72 6.29
N GLN A 6 -2.52 -15.39 7.17
CA GLN A 6 -1.14 -14.99 7.50
C GLN A 6 -0.22 -15.44 6.36
N ILE A 7 0.64 -14.53 5.89
CA ILE A 7 1.60 -14.77 4.81
C ILE A 7 3.00 -14.48 5.35
N PRO A 8 3.94 -15.44 5.30
CA PRO A 8 5.31 -15.21 5.75
C PRO A 8 6.02 -14.25 4.79
N ASN A 9 6.42 -13.09 5.31
CA ASN A 9 6.94 -12.01 4.48
C ASN A 9 8.23 -12.40 3.75
N ASP A 10 9.18 -12.97 4.49
CA ASP A 10 10.54 -13.27 4.01
C ASP A 10 10.54 -14.34 2.92
N TRP A 11 9.55 -15.23 2.94
CA TRP A 11 9.44 -16.35 2.01
C TRP A 11 8.59 -16.03 0.77
N VAL A 12 7.74 -15.00 0.85
CA VAL A 12 6.78 -14.69 -0.22
C VAL A 12 7.09 -13.36 -0.90
N PHE A 13 7.32 -12.30 -0.14
CA PHE A 13 7.51 -10.95 -0.70
C PHE A 13 8.96 -10.60 -0.96
N ASP A 14 9.88 -11.26 -0.26
CA ASP A 14 11.32 -11.03 -0.38
C ASP A 14 11.97 -12.03 -1.37
N ASP A 15 11.23 -13.05 -1.82
CA ASP A 15 11.63 -13.94 -2.91
C ASP A 15 11.69 -13.17 -4.24
N SER A 16 12.73 -13.45 -5.04
CA SER A 16 12.91 -12.90 -6.39
C SER A 16 11.70 -13.12 -7.32
N LEU A 17 10.94 -14.19 -7.09
CA LEU A 17 9.73 -14.52 -7.83
C LEU A 17 8.66 -13.43 -7.70
N TRP A 18 8.52 -12.80 -6.54
CA TRP A 18 7.47 -11.80 -6.27
C TRP A 18 7.50 -10.64 -7.27
N THR A 19 8.71 -10.17 -7.59
CA THR A 19 8.92 -9.03 -8.50
C THR A 19 9.40 -9.43 -9.89
N SER A 20 9.46 -10.74 -10.19
CA SER A 20 9.99 -11.25 -11.45
C SER A 20 9.15 -10.82 -12.66
N GLU A 21 7.82 -10.83 -12.52
CA GLU A 21 6.88 -10.51 -13.60
C GLU A 21 6.19 -9.14 -13.48
N LYS A 22 5.48 -8.74 -14.55
CA LYS A 22 4.64 -7.54 -14.53
C LYS A 22 3.41 -7.77 -13.67
N PHE A 23 3.18 -6.89 -12.69
CA PHE A 23 2.09 -7.10 -11.75
C PHE A 23 0.72 -7.09 -12.43
N THR A 24 -0.17 -7.93 -11.92
CA THR A 24 -1.61 -7.85 -12.18
C THR A 24 -2.27 -6.87 -11.20
N LYS A 25 -3.54 -6.53 -11.42
CA LYS A 25 -4.27 -5.62 -10.50
C LYS A 25 -4.36 -6.18 -9.08
N GLY A 26 -4.59 -7.50 -8.96
CA GLY A 26 -4.66 -8.19 -7.67
C GLY A 26 -3.32 -8.20 -6.94
N MET A 27 -2.23 -8.55 -7.63
CA MET A 27 -0.88 -8.50 -7.05
C MET A 27 -0.51 -7.10 -6.59
N ALA A 28 -0.81 -6.07 -7.39
CA ALA A 28 -0.56 -4.69 -7.01
C ALA A 28 -1.37 -4.25 -5.77
N LEU A 29 -2.62 -4.70 -5.63
CA LEU A 29 -3.39 -4.47 -4.42
C LEU A 29 -2.73 -5.12 -3.19
N ILE A 30 -2.31 -6.39 -3.30
CA ILE A 30 -1.61 -7.11 -2.22
C ILE A 30 -0.29 -6.40 -1.87
N ASP A 31 0.47 -5.96 -2.87
CA ASP A 31 1.73 -5.25 -2.64
C ASP A 31 1.51 -3.91 -1.93
N LEU A 32 0.39 -3.21 -2.13
CA LEU A 32 0.05 -2.02 -1.33
C LEU A 32 -0.11 -2.36 0.16
N TYR A 33 -0.68 -3.52 0.51
CA TYR A 33 -0.75 -3.99 1.90
C TYR A 33 0.63 -4.28 2.48
N ARG A 34 1.53 -4.87 1.68
CA ARG A 34 2.92 -5.12 2.09
C ARG A 34 3.71 -3.81 2.28
N LEU A 35 3.47 -2.81 1.43
CA LEU A 35 4.18 -1.52 1.46
C LEU A 35 3.64 -0.54 2.51
N ALA A 36 2.45 -0.80 3.07
CA ALA A 36 1.88 0.07 4.09
C ALA A 36 2.70 0.01 5.37
N GLN A 37 2.93 1.19 5.95
CA GLN A 37 3.63 1.32 7.21
C GLN A 37 2.83 0.64 8.32
N TYR A 38 3.42 -0.34 9.00
CA TYR A 38 2.78 -0.96 10.16
C TYR A 38 2.81 -0.02 11.38
N HIS A 39 3.84 0.84 11.49
CA HIS A 39 4.02 1.82 12.56
C HIS A 39 4.14 3.22 11.98
N PRO A 40 3.80 4.29 12.72
CA PRO A 40 4.05 5.65 12.28
C PRO A 40 5.53 5.81 11.89
N GLY A 41 5.75 6.42 10.74
CA GLY A 41 7.08 6.51 10.13
C GLY A 41 7.31 7.86 9.50
N VAL A 42 8.54 8.09 9.09
CA VAL A 42 8.93 9.34 8.44
C VAL A 42 9.54 9.01 7.09
N ILE A 43 9.06 9.68 6.04
CA ILE A 43 9.68 9.63 4.72
C ILE A 43 10.18 11.02 4.36
N GLN A 44 11.45 11.11 3.96
CA GLN A 44 11.99 12.31 3.36
C GLN A 44 11.86 12.25 1.84
N LYS A 45 11.19 13.24 1.25
CA LYS A 45 11.13 13.43 -0.21
C LYS A 45 11.53 14.85 -0.56
N ARG A 46 12.60 14.98 -1.36
CA ARG A 46 13.15 16.27 -1.83
C ARG A 46 13.43 17.26 -0.67
N GLY A 47 14.01 16.75 0.42
CA GLY A 47 14.30 17.54 1.63
C GLY A 47 13.09 17.81 2.52
N ILE A 48 11.88 17.39 2.14
CA ILE A 48 10.66 17.59 2.93
C ILE A 48 10.36 16.31 3.71
N ILE A 49 10.19 16.48 5.02
CA ILE A 49 9.84 15.43 5.96
C ILE A 49 8.32 15.24 5.93
N ILE A 50 7.87 14.04 5.58
CA ILE A 50 6.47 13.65 5.58
C ILE A 50 6.29 12.62 6.68
N GLN A 51 5.48 12.96 7.69
CA GLN A 51 5.03 11.99 8.68
C GLN A 51 3.96 11.10 8.04
N LEU A 52 4.15 9.80 8.11
CA LEU A 52 3.18 8.80 7.72
C LEU A 52 2.55 8.22 8.98
N GLU A 53 1.23 8.20 9.00
CA GLU A 53 0.50 7.44 10.00
C GLU A 53 0.58 5.94 9.68
N SER A 54 0.32 5.12 10.70
CA SER A 54 0.15 3.69 10.48
C SER A 54 -0.90 3.43 9.39
N GLY A 55 -0.67 2.48 8.49
CA GLY A 55 -1.57 2.12 7.39
C GLY A 55 -1.48 3.05 6.17
N GLN A 56 -0.65 4.08 6.23
CA GLN A 56 -0.35 4.92 5.08
C GLN A 56 0.87 4.40 4.30
N ILE A 57 0.87 4.70 3.01
CA ILE A 57 1.92 4.33 2.07
C ILE A 57 2.44 5.63 1.46
N GLY A 58 3.73 5.91 1.66
CA GLY A 58 4.39 7.09 1.07
C GLY A 58 5.15 6.81 -0.22
N TRP A 59 4.74 5.78 -0.97
CA TRP A 59 5.30 5.47 -2.29
C TRP A 59 4.66 6.34 -3.38
N SER A 60 5.49 6.88 -4.27
CA SER A 60 5.02 7.65 -5.43
C SER A 60 4.57 6.72 -6.55
N GLN A 61 3.71 7.23 -7.44
CA GLN A 61 3.29 6.48 -8.64
C GLN A 61 4.48 6.08 -9.54
N ALA A 62 5.57 6.84 -9.53
CA ALA A 62 6.78 6.52 -10.28
C ALA A 62 7.53 5.33 -9.66
N GLU A 63 7.66 5.28 -8.33
CA GLU A 63 8.29 4.16 -7.62
C GLU A 63 7.45 2.89 -7.78
N LEU A 64 6.13 2.99 -7.64
CA LEU A 64 5.20 1.86 -7.89
C LEU A 64 5.26 1.39 -9.35
N SER A 65 5.35 2.31 -10.31
CA SER A 65 5.49 1.98 -11.73
C SER A 65 6.74 1.15 -12.02
N LYS A 66 7.89 1.52 -11.43
CA LYS A 66 9.15 0.77 -11.53
C LYS A 66 9.03 -0.61 -10.87
N ARG A 67 8.56 -0.66 -9.62
CA ARG A 67 8.39 -1.91 -8.85
C ARG A 67 7.46 -2.89 -9.55
N TRP A 68 6.34 -2.42 -10.07
CA TRP A 68 5.32 -3.26 -10.71
C TRP A 68 5.60 -3.56 -12.19
N LYS A 69 6.68 -3.02 -12.75
CA LYS A 69 7.04 -3.12 -14.18
C LYS A 69 5.89 -2.71 -15.11
N ARG A 70 5.15 -1.67 -14.71
CA ARG A 70 3.98 -1.13 -15.41
C ARG A 70 4.18 0.35 -15.71
N SER A 71 3.47 0.88 -16.71
CA SER A 71 3.53 2.31 -17.00
C SER A 71 2.85 3.15 -15.90
N ILE A 72 3.30 4.39 -15.73
CA ILE A 72 2.70 5.34 -14.78
C ILE A 72 1.19 5.54 -15.02
N GLY A 73 0.77 5.52 -16.30
CA GLY A 73 -0.64 5.63 -16.67
C GLY A 73 -1.46 4.42 -16.23
N TRP A 74 -0.86 3.22 -16.25
CA TRP A 74 -1.49 2.02 -15.70
C TRP A 74 -1.66 2.11 -14.18
N VAL A 75 -0.61 2.51 -13.46
CA VAL A 75 -0.64 2.71 -11.99
C VAL A 75 -1.73 3.71 -11.61
N ARG A 76 -1.76 4.87 -12.28
CA ARG A 76 -2.76 5.91 -12.03
C ARG A 76 -4.20 5.41 -12.22
N ARG A 77 -4.45 4.66 -13.29
CA ARG A 77 -5.77 4.07 -13.54
C ARG A 77 -6.14 3.01 -12.50
N LEU A 78 -5.18 2.19 -12.09
CA LEU A 78 -5.40 1.22 -11.02
C LEU A 78 -5.74 1.91 -9.70
N LEU A 79 -4.97 2.91 -9.26
CA LEU A 79 -5.25 3.61 -8.02
C LEU A 79 -6.62 4.32 -8.04
N LYS A 80 -7.02 4.90 -9.18
CA LYS A 80 -8.37 5.48 -9.35
C LYS A 80 -9.46 4.40 -9.23
N TYR A 81 -9.22 3.22 -9.82
CA TYR A 81 -10.12 2.08 -9.71
C TYR A 81 -10.25 1.60 -8.25
N LEU A 82 -9.13 1.40 -7.55
CA LEU A 82 -9.10 0.96 -6.16
C LEU A 82 -9.77 1.97 -5.22
N LYS A 83 -9.59 3.27 -5.46
CA LYS A 83 -10.30 4.32 -4.72
C LYS A 83 -11.81 4.23 -4.94
N LYS A 84 -12.26 4.08 -6.19
CA LYS A 84 -13.69 3.95 -6.50
C LYS A 84 -14.29 2.67 -5.89
N ALA A 85 -13.50 1.61 -5.78
CA ALA A 85 -13.91 0.35 -5.17
C ALA A 85 -13.84 0.37 -3.63
N GLY A 86 -13.41 1.48 -3.00
CA GLY A 86 -13.35 1.58 -1.54
C GLY A 86 -12.17 0.86 -0.89
N HIS A 87 -11.15 0.45 -1.65
CA HIS A 87 -9.97 -0.19 -1.08
C HIS A 87 -8.97 0.80 -0.48
N ILE A 88 -8.84 1.98 -1.10
CA ILE A 88 -7.83 2.98 -0.74
C ILE A 88 -8.42 4.39 -0.78
N GLU A 89 -7.81 5.30 -0.03
CA GLU A 89 -7.98 6.74 -0.18
C GLU A 89 -6.66 7.38 -0.67
N LEU A 90 -6.76 8.41 -1.50
CA LEU A 90 -5.59 9.09 -2.07
C LEU A 90 -5.56 10.53 -1.58
N GLN A 91 -4.61 10.84 -0.70
CA GLN A 91 -4.36 12.21 -0.26
C GLN A 91 -3.21 12.80 -1.08
N LYS A 92 -3.51 13.86 -1.83
CA LYS A 92 -2.49 14.62 -2.56
C LYS A 92 -2.20 15.89 -1.79
N THR A 93 -0.94 16.08 -1.45
CA THR A 93 -0.41 17.37 -1.04
C THR A 93 0.33 18.00 -2.22
N ASN A 94 0.71 19.27 -2.09
CA ASN A 94 1.54 19.96 -3.09
C ASN A 94 2.90 19.28 -3.31
N VAL A 95 3.31 18.41 -2.38
CA VAL A 95 4.65 17.82 -2.31
C VAL A 95 4.63 16.30 -2.54
N SER A 96 3.55 15.61 -2.15
CA SER A 96 3.49 14.15 -2.17
C SER A 96 2.09 13.61 -2.41
N THR A 97 2.01 12.32 -2.74
CA THR A 97 0.76 11.56 -2.70
C THR A 97 0.92 10.48 -1.66
N THR A 98 0.06 10.51 -0.65
CA THR A 98 -0.06 9.47 0.36
C THR A 98 -1.25 8.59 0.02
N ILE A 99 -1.08 7.28 0.10
CA ILE A 99 -2.13 6.29 -0.12
C ILE A 99 -2.51 5.70 1.23
N THR A 100 -3.77 5.79 1.62
CA THR A 100 -4.28 5.22 2.88
C THR A 100 -5.09 3.99 2.58
N LEU A 101 -4.79 2.87 3.24
CA LEU A 101 -5.60 1.65 3.13
C LEU A 101 -6.85 1.76 4.01
N LEU A 102 -8.03 1.49 3.44
CA LEU A 102 -9.30 1.60 4.16
C LEU A 102 -9.65 0.34 4.95
N HIS A 103 -9.24 -0.84 4.46
CA HIS A 103 -9.52 -2.12 5.10
C HIS A 103 -8.27 -2.66 5.78
N ARG A 104 -7.97 -2.18 6.98
CA ARG A 104 -6.85 -2.67 7.79
C ARG A 104 -7.32 -3.08 9.18
N ILE A 105 -6.62 -4.03 9.79
CA ILE A 105 -6.74 -4.28 11.21
C ILE A 105 -6.02 -3.14 11.92
N ASN A 106 -6.75 -2.31 12.65
CA ASN A 106 -6.17 -1.59 13.78
C ASN A 106 -6.20 -2.58 14.94
N ASN A 107 -5.08 -2.86 15.60
CA ASN A 107 -5.07 -3.78 16.74
C ASN A 107 -6.01 -3.33 17.88
N ASP A 108 -6.50 -2.09 17.86
CA ASP A 108 -7.56 -1.59 18.74
C ASP A 108 -8.95 -2.17 18.43
N ILE A 109 -9.21 -2.60 17.19
CA ILE A 109 -10.49 -3.22 16.78
C ILE A 109 -10.56 -4.68 17.27
N ALA A 110 -9.42 -5.34 17.46
CA ALA A 110 -9.36 -6.69 18.05
C ALA A 110 -9.91 -6.71 19.48
N ASN A 111 -9.83 -5.60 20.21
CA ASN A 111 -10.36 -5.46 21.57
C ASN A 111 -11.81 -4.94 21.63
N LYS A 112 -12.41 -4.56 20.50
CA LYS A 112 -13.77 -3.98 20.45
C LYS A 112 -14.87 -5.00 20.17
N HIS A 113 -14.49 -6.20 19.71
CA HIS A 113 -15.40 -7.33 19.52
C HIS A 113 -15.38 -8.32 20.70
N ALA A 114 -14.73 -7.95 21.81
CA ALA A 114 -14.60 -8.76 23.02
C ALA A 114 -15.46 -8.26 24.21
N ASN A 115 -16.31 -7.23 24.02
CA ASN A 115 -17.27 -6.74 25.01
C ASN A 115 -18.71 -6.85 24.51
#